data_AF-A0AAE1GXD0-F1
#
_entry.id   AF-A0AAE1GXD0-F1
#
_cell.length_a   1.000
_cell.length_b   1.000
_cell.length_c   1.000
_cell.angle_alpha   90.00
_cell.angle_beta   90.00
_cell.angle_gamma   90.00
#
_symmetry.space_group_name_H-M   'P 1'
#
loop_
_entity.id
_entity.type
_entity.pdbx_description
1 polymer ?
#
loop_
_entity_poly.entity_id
_entity_poly.type
_entity_poly.pdbx_seq_one_letter_code
_entity_poly.pdbx_strand_id
1 'polypeptide(L)'
;MKILQGTIHQGNHILFPKYHGVQCCATSVVACAHAMVHDPDLWTPKDIDACVHVGTDLHSQSKPSKHTYIFPHEVHKTIVLPNQNVLSLIADDKAKFVGPIHDIQYFGDDFSCALTSFFESSRFGILTCEQYSFGMILSESDYSIIGYLILMPKMKL
;
A
#
# COMPACT_ATOMS: atom_id res chain seq x y z
N MET A 1 -9.67 -4.07 -17.13
CA MET A 1 -9.48 -3.68 -15.72
C MET A 1 -10.44 -4.50 -14.85
N LYS A 2 -9.92 -5.39 -14.01
CA LYS A 2 -10.70 -6.13 -13.01
C LYS A 2 -10.50 -5.43 -11.67
N ILE A 3 -11.57 -5.20 -10.91
CA ILE A 3 -11.51 -4.53 -9.60
C ILE A 3 -11.98 -5.54 -8.56
N LEU A 4 -11.14 -5.85 -7.58
CA LEU A 4 -11.51 -6.53 -6.36
C LEU A 4 -11.68 -5.49 -5.24
N GLN A 5 -12.81 -5.52 -4.55
CA GLN A 5 -13.11 -4.58 -3.46
C GLN A 5 -13.41 -5.35 -2.19
N GLY A 6 -12.92 -4.85 -1.06
CA GLY A 6 -13.32 -5.31 0.27
C GLY A 6 -14.77 -4.92 0.60
N THR A 7 -15.25 -5.38 1.76
CA THR A 7 -16.54 -4.98 2.32
C THR A 7 -16.42 -3.81 3.31
N ILE A 8 -15.19 -3.52 3.76
CA ILE A 8 -14.90 -2.41 4.67
C ILE A 8 -14.02 -1.36 4.01
N HIS A 9 -13.99 -0.19 4.64
CA HIS A 9 -13.23 0.94 4.18
C HIS A 9 -12.38 1.50 5.33
N GLN A 10 -11.12 1.84 5.06
CA GLN A 10 -10.16 2.32 6.06
C GLN A 10 -10.61 3.57 6.85
N GLY A 11 -11.47 4.40 6.27
CA GLY A 11 -12.06 5.57 6.95
C GLY A 11 -13.37 5.30 7.67
N ASN A 12 -13.76 4.04 7.85
CA ASN A 12 -14.89 3.69 8.68
C ASN A 12 -14.57 4.02 10.15
N HIS A 13 -15.11 5.14 10.64
CA HIS A 13 -14.89 5.65 12.00
C HIS A 13 -15.44 4.73 13.10
N ILE A 14 -16.42 3.87 12.79
CA ILE A 14 -16.97 2.90 13.75
C ILE A 14 -15.99 1.75 13.93
N LEU A 15 -15.42 1.25 12.82
CA LEU A 15 -14.43 0.16 12.86
C LEU A 15 -13.05 0.64 13.31
N PHE A 16 -12.66 1.87 12.96
CA PHE A 16 -11.32 2.41 13.17
C PHE A 16 -11.35 3.78 13.87
N PRO A 17 -11.86 3.87 15.12
CA PRO A 17 -12.13 5.16 15.76
C PRO A 17 -10.90 6.07 15.89
N LYS A 18 -9.71 5.49 16.13
CA LYS A 18 -8.48 6.24 16.38
C LYS A 18 -7.65 6.53 15.12
N TYR A 19 -7.72 5.66 14.12
CA TYR A 19 -6.79 5.66 12.99
C TYR A 19 -7.49 5.65 11.62
N HIS A 20 -8.80 5.87 11.58
CA HIS A 20 -9.53 6.03 10.32
C HIS A 20 -8.90 7.13 9.47
N GLY A 21 -8.62 6.87 8.18
CA GLY A 21 -8.00 7.90 7.33
C GLY A 21 -6.54 7.67 7.03
N VAL A 22 -5.80 7.23 8.03
CA VAL A 22 -4.35 7.46 8.09
C VAL A 22 -3.53 6.18 8.05
N GLN A 23 -4.19 5.02 8.07
CA GLN A 23 -3.54 3.72 8.04
C GLN A 23 -3.12 3.26 6.63
N CYS A 24 -3.37 4.04 5.58
CA CYS A 24 -3.19 3.62 4.18
C CYS A 24 -1.77 3.10 3.85
N CYS A 25 -0.74 3.70 4.44
CA CYS A 25 0.65 3.24 4.25
C CYS A 25 0.86 1.85 4.86
N ALA A 26 0.55 1.66 6.14
CA ALA A 26 0.65 0.35 6.79
C ALA A 26 -0.20 -0.70 6.08
N THR A 27 -1.40 -0.35 5.66
CA THR A 27 -2.26 -1.27 4.92
C THR A 27 -1.66 -1.65 3.55
N SER A 28 -1.05 -0.70 2.84
CA SER A 28 -0.34 -0.97 1.59
C SER A 28 0.83 -1.93 1.81
N VAL A 29 1.58 -1.75 2.90
CA VAL A 29 2.67 -2.64 3.29
C VAL A 29 2.14 -4.06 3.56
N VAL A 30 1.04 -4.19 4.32
CA VAL A 30 0.42 -5.49 4.62
C VAL A 30 -0.07 -6.17 3.35
N ALA A 31 -0.69 -5.44 2.42
CA ALA A 31 -1.13 -6.00 1.14
C ALA A 31 0.06 -6.54 0.33
N CYS A 32 1.15 -5.79 0.23
CA CYS A 32 2.37 -6.28 -0.41
C CYS A 32 2.92 -7.52 0.28
N ALA A 33 2.96 -7.54 1.61
CA ALA A 33 3.41 -8.70 2.39
C ALA A 33 2.51 -9.92 2.22
N HIS A 34 1.19 -9.73 2.14
CA HIS A 34 0.23 -10.78 1.89
C HIS A 34 0.43 -11.39 0.49
N ALA A 35 0.69 -10.55 -0.51
CA ALA A 35 0.93 -10.98 -1.88
C ALA A 35 2.26 -11.73 -2.08
N MET A 36 3.22 -11.55 -1.17
CA MET A 36 4.47 -12.33 -1.17
C MET A 36 4.25 -13.80 -0.81
N VAL A 37 3.16 -14.11 -0.09
CA VAL A 37 2.88 -15.46 0.41
C VAL A 37 1.59 -16.07 -0.17
N HIS A 38 0.70 -15.24 -0.73
CA HIS A 38 -0.56 -15.65 -1.33
C HIS A 38 -0.76 -14.96 -2.68
N ASP A 39 -1.12 -15.74 -3.69
CA ASP A 39 -1.35 -15.23 -5.05
C ASP A 39 -2.47 -14.16 -5.09
N PRO A 40 -2.15 -12.91 -5.46
CA PRO A 40 -3.10 -11.84 -5.79
C PRO A 40 -4.36 -12.26 -6.55
N ASP A 41 -4.23 -13.17 -7.52
CA ASP A 41 -5.34 -13.57 -8.40
C ASP A 41 -6.41 -14.40 -7.68
N LEU A 42 -6.05 -14.99 -6.53
CA LEU A 42 -6.93 -15.79 -5.68
C LEU A 42 -7.55 -14.99 -4.54
N TRP A 43 -7.25 -13.70 -4.42
CA TRP A 43 -7.77 -12.88 -3.34
C TRP A 43 -9.28 -12.72 -3.43
N THR A 44 -9.87 -12.65 -2.25
CA THR A 44 -11.28 -12.41 -2.02
C THR A 44 -11.48 -11.06 -1.35
N PRO A 45 -12.72 -10.52 -1.31
CA PRO A 45 -13.01 -9.33 -0.51
C PRO A 45 -12.58 -9.45 0.96
N LYS A 46 -12.58 -10.66 1.52
CA LYS A 46 -12.15 -10.91 2.89
C LYS A 46 -10.64 -10.71 3.08
N ASP A 47 -9.84 -11.04 2.09
CA ASP A 47 -8.39 -10.83 2.13
C ASP A 47 -8.06 -9.33 2.13
N ILE A 48 -8.83 -8.54 1.35
CA ILE A 48 -8.75 -7.07 1.37
C ILE A 48 -9.12 -6.53 2.75
N ASP A 49 -10.25 -6.97 3.32
CA ASP A 49 -10.70 -6.51 4.65
C ASP A 49 -9.69 -6.89 5.73
N ALA A 50 -9.11 -8.09 5.66
CA ALA A 50 -8.09 -8.56 6.58
C ALA A 50 -6.81 -7.71 6.48
N CYS A 51 -6.41 -7.31 5.27
CA CYS A 51 -5.29 -6.38 5.09
C CYS A 51 -5.58 -5.04 5.77
N VAL A 52 -6.80 -4.50 5.67
CA VAL A 52 -7.19 -3.23 6.34
C VAL A 52 -7.14 -3.35 7.86
N HIS A 53 -7.61 -4.46 8.42
CA HIS A 53 -7.53 -4.71 9.87
C HIS A 53 -6.08 -4.81 10.35
N VAL A 54 -5.29 -5.70 9.75
CA VAL A 54 -3.88 -5.89 10.12
C VAL A 54 -3.07 -4.62 9.85
N GLY A 55 -3.38 -3.87 8.80
CA GLY A 55 -2.77 -2.57 8.49
C GLY A 55 -3.07 -1.52 9.56
N THR A 56 -4.28 -1.51 10.11
CA THR A 56 -4.63 -0.61 11.22
C THR A 56 -3.85 -0.98 12.50
N ASP A 57 -3.75 -2.28 12.80
CA ASP A 57 -2.96 -2.75 13.94
C ASP A 57 -1.47 -2.40 13.76
N LEU A 58 -0.92 -2.63 12.57
CA LEU A 58 0.46 -2.29 12.22
C LEU A 58 0.71 -0.78 12.31
N HIS A 59 -0.24 0.05 11.85
CA HIS A 59 -0.16 1.51 12.00
C HIS A 59 -0.10 1.91 13.48
N SER A 60 -0.90 1.26 14.34
CA SER A 60 -0.91 1.53 15.79
C SER A 60 0.40 1.18 16.50
N GLN A 61 1.11 0.15 16.01
CA GLN A 61 2.40 -0.33 16.52
C GLN A 61 3.58 0.46 15.94
N SER A 62 3.38 1.07 14.78
CA SER A 62 4.34 1.96 14.16
C SER A 62 4.49 3.22 15.01
N LYS A 63 5.67 3.85 14.98
CA LYS A 63 5.93 5.10 15.70
C LYS A 63 5.76 6.23 14.69
N PRO A 64 4.56 6.82 14.54
CA PRO A 64 4.44 8.02 13.73
C PRO A 64 5.39 9.08 14.27
N SER A 65 6.08 9.79 13.38
CA SER A 65 6.72 11.06 13.73
C SER A 65 5.64 12.08 14.12
N LYS A 66 5.93 13.38 14.16
CA LYS A 66 4.99 14.42 14.62
C LYS A 66 3.68 14.54 13.81
N HIS A 67 3.44 13.64 12.86
CA HIS A 67 2.32 13.63 11.92
C HIS A 67 1.47 12.37 12.07
N THR A 68 0.19 12.46 11.74
CA THR A 68 -0.75 11.33 11.82
C THR A 68 -0.53 10.30 10.70
N TYR A 69 -0.02 10.74 9.55
CA TYR A 69 0.37 9.88 8.45
C TYR A 69 1.78 9.32 8.68
N ILE A 70 1.97 8.02 8.40
CA ILE A 70 3.28 7.36 8.48
C ILE A 70 3.84 7.12 7.09
N PHE A 71 5.12 7.41 6.91
CA PHE A 71 5.85 7.08 5.70
C PHE A 71 6.29 5.60 5.73
N PRO A 72 6.56 4.99 4.55
CA PRO A 72 6.98 3.58 4.48
C PRO A 72 8.15 3.21 5.40
N HIS A 73 9.12 4.11 5.58
CA HIS A 73 10.29 3.89 6.45
C HIS A 73 9.98 3.95 7.96
N GLU A 74 8.81 4.48 8.35
CA GLU A 74 8.34 4.57 9.74
C GLU A 74 7.47 3.37 10.15
N VAL A 75 7.07 2.53 9.19
CA VAL A 75 6.21 1.36 9.41
C VAL A 75 6.99 0.30 10.19
N HIS A 76 6.34 -0.30 11.19
CA HIS A 76 6.91 -1.40 11.95
C HIS A 76 7.25 -2.59 11.03
N LYS A 77 8.44 -3.17 11.20
CA LYS A 77 9.00 -4.14 10.22
C LYS A 77 8.49 -5.56 10.39
N THR A 78 7.84 -5.88 11.51
CA THR A 78 7.29 -7.21 11.75
C THR A 78 5.78 -7.19 11.53
N ILE A 79 5.31 -8.03 10.63
CA ILE A 79 3.88 -8.16 10.29
C ILE A 79 3.41 -9.54 10.67
N VAL A 80 2.30 -9.59 11.41
CA VAL A 80 1.56 -10.82 11.64
C VAL A 80 0.41 -10.84 10.65
N LEU A 81 0.48 -11.72 9.66
CA LEU A 81 -0.56 -11.86 8.65
C LEU A 81 -1.80 -12.58 9.22
N PRO A 82 -2.98 -12.44 8.57
CA PRO A 82 -4.23 -13.04 9.03
C PRO A 82 -4.16 -14.56 9.28
N ASN A 83 -3.28 -15.28 8.57
CA ASN A 83 -3.07 -16.72 8.72
C ASN A 83 -1.96 -17.09 9.73
N GLN A 84 -1.60 -16.17 10.64
CA GLN A 84 -0.51 -16.31 11.63
C GLN A 84 0.91 -16.46 11.07
N ASN A 85 1.10 -16.24 9.78
CA ASN A 85 2.44 -16.10 9.22
C ASN A 85 3.07 -14.81 9.76
N VAL A 86 4.23 -14.93 10.39
CA VAL A 86 5.04 -13.79 10.81
C VAL A 86 6.04 -13.49 9.70
N LEU A 87 5.91 -12.32 9.09
CA LEU A 87 6.85 -11.82 8.10
C LEU A 87 7.67 -10.70 8.72
N SER A 88 8.99 -10.81 8.63
CA SER A 88 9.90 -9.69 8.86
C SER A 88 10.17 -9.02 7.51
N LEU A 89 9.66 -7.83 7.33
CA LEU A 89 9.90 -7.04 6.13
C LEU A 89 11.27 -6.39 6.19
N ILE A 90 12.06 -6.66 5.16
CA ILE A 90 13.25 -5.87 4.81
C ILE A 90 12.83 -5.01 3.63
N ALA A 91 12.29 -3.83 3.91
CA ALA A 91 12.08 -2.82 2.87
C ALA A 91 13.39 -2.07 2.64
N ASP A 92 13.79 -1.94 1.38
CA ASP A 92 14.76 -0.92 0.98
C ASP A 92 14.08 0.44 1.19
N ASP A 93 14.59 1.21 2.15
CA ASP A 93 14.01 2.47 2.61
C ASP A 93 14.38 3.65 1.70
N LYS A 94 15.22 3.42 0.70
CA LYS A 94 15.59 4.43 -0.28
C LYS A 94 14.48 4.57 -1.32
N ALA A 95 13.87 5.76 -1.35
CA ALA A 95 12.97 6.13 -2.43
C ALA A 95 13.71 5.96 -3.77
N LYS A 96 13.28 4.99 -4.58
CA LYS A 96 13.89 4.73 -5.89
C LYS A 96 13.58 5.83 -6.90
N PHE A 97 12.42 6.48 -6.78
CA PHE A 97 11.97 7.56 -7.65
C PHE A 97 11.20 8.62 -6.86
N VAL A 98 11.46 9.90 -7.14
CA VAL A 98 10.75 11.06 -6.58
C VAL A 98 10.58 12.10 -7.69
N GLY A 99 9.35 12.55 -7.93
CA GLY A 99 9.07 13.53 -8.98
C GLY A 99 7.67 14.14 -8.87
N PRO A 100 7.40 15.25 -9.58
CA PRO A 100 6.09 15.87 -9.63
C PRO A 100 5.11 15.03 -10.47
N ILE A 101 3.82 15.04 -10.09
CA ILE A 101 2.78 14.25 -10.77
C ILE A 101 2.23 14.97 -12.01
N HIS A 102 2.21 16.31 -11.99
CA HIS A 102 1.52 17.13 -13.00
C HIS A 102 2.44 18.12 -13.74
N ASP A 103 3.76 17.96 -13.63
CA ASP A 103 4.67 18.92 -14.26
C ASP A 103 4.97 18.52 -15.71
N ILE A 104 4.31 19.23 -16.63
CA ILE A 104 4.42 19.06 -18.08
C ILE A 104 5.84 19.42 -18.58
N GLN A 105 6.66 20.09 -17.75
CA GLN A 105 8.03 20.50 -18.07
C GLN A 105 9.11 19.70 -17.32
N TYR A 106 8.74 18.58 -16.67
CA TYR A 106 9.73 17.75 -16.00
C TYR A 106 10.66 17.07 -17.03
N PHE A 107 11.95 17.41 -16.98
CA PHE A 107 13.01 16.86 -17.85
C PHE A 107 13.54 15.49 -17.40
N GLY A 108 12.90 14.83 -16.44
CA GLY A 108 13.23 13.47 -16.01
C GLY A 108 12.35 12.42 -16.69
N ASP A 109 12.53 11.15 -16.31
CA ASP A 109 11.63 10.07 -16.69
C ASP A 109 10.20 10.45 -16.30
N ASP A 110 9.27 10.38 -17.25
CA ASP A 110 7.85 10.52 -16.92
C ASP A 110 7.42 9.42 -15.93
N PHE A 111 6.28 9.61 -15.28
CA PHE A 111 5.79 8.66 -14.28
C PHE A 111 5.68 7.22 -14.83
N SER A 112 5.39 7.05 -16.12
CA SER A 112 5.31 5.74 -16.77
C SER A 112 6.68 5.08 -16.91
N CYS A 113 7.70 5.84 -17.34
CA CYS A 113 9.09 5.38 -17.40
C CYS A 113 9.61 5.03 -16.00
N ALA A 114 9.38 5.89 -15.00
CA ALA A 114 9.78 5.62 -13.63
C ALA A 114 9.14 4.34 -13.06
N LEU A 115 7.84 4.12 -13.32
CA LEU A 115 7.18 2.88 -12.93
C LEU A 115 7.74 1.67 -13.67
N THR A 116 7.99 1.78 -14.97
CA THR A 116 8.56 0.68 -15.78
C THR A 116 9.93 0.28 -15.22
N SER A 117 10.84 1.24 -15.06
CA SER A 117 12.17 1.04 -14.48
C SER A 117 12.14 0.50 -13.04
N PHE A 118 11.13 0.91 -12.25
CA PHE A 118 10.93 0.36 -10.91
C PHE A 118 10.63 -1.15 -10.95
N PHE A 119 9.69 -1.56 -11.81
CA PHE A 119 9.24 -2.96 -11.92
C PHE A 119 10.22 -3.88 -12.65
N GLU A 120 11.20 -3.35 -13.38
CA GLU A 120 12.34 -4.13 -13.89
C GLU A 120 13.18 -4.77 -12.77
N SER A 121 13.25 -4.11 -11.60
CA SER A 121 14.10 -4.54 -10.48
C SER A 121 13.33 -4.92 -9.21
N SER A 122 12.02 -4.65 -9.17
CA SER A 122 11.21 -4.77 -7.95
C SER A 122 9.85 -5.34 -8.28
N ARG A 123 9.42 -6.41 -7.62
CA ARG A 123 8.07 -6.96 -7.80
C ARG A 123 6.99 -6.24 -6.99
N PHE A 124 7.38 -5.66 -5.86
CA PHE A 124 6.49 -5.01 -4.91
C PHE A 124 6.98 -3.59 -4.65
N GLY A 125 6.04 -2.66 -4.55
CA GLY A 125 6.35 -1.25 -4.30
C GLY A 125 5.25 -0.54 -3.54
N ILE A 126 5.61 0.60 -2.95
CA ILE A 126 4.65 1.52 -2.34
C ILE A 126 4.80 2.86 -3.03
N LEU A 127 3.75 3.29 -3.69
CA LEU A 127 3.65 4.63 -4.25
C LEU A 127 3.03 5.54 -3.20
N THR A 128 3.64 6.70 -2.95
CA THR A 128 3.11 7.71 -2.04
C THR A 128 2.91 9.04 -2.74
N CYS A 129 1.74 9.65 -2.56
CA CYS A 129 1.36 10.95 -3.12
C CYS A 129 0.50 11.70 -2.11
N GLU A 130 0.89 12.93 -1.72
CA GLU A 130 0.09 13.82 -0.86
C GLU A 130 -0.56 13.12 0.36
N GLN A 131 0.21 12.30 1.08
CA GLN A 131 -0.22 11.51 2.26
C GLN A 131 -1.21 10.36 1.96
N TYR A 132 -1.27 9.93 0.70
CA TYR A 132 -1.87 8.67 0.28
C TYR A 132 -0.78 7.69 -0.09
N SER A 133 -0.93 6.44 0.32
CA SER A 133 -0.06 5.35 -0.10
C SER A 133 -0.86 4.26 -0.82
N PHE A 134 -0.23 3.68 -1.81
CA PHE A 134 -0.77 2.59 -2.62
C PHE A 134 0.24 1.45 -2.68
N GLY A 135 -0.22 0.24 -2.37
CA GLY A 135 0.54 -0.98 -2.63
C GLY A 135 0.47 -1.33 -4.11
N MET A 136 1.61 -1.53 -4.73
CA MET A 136 1.71 -1.91 -6.14
C MET A 136 2.45 -3.23 -6.28
N ILE A 137 1.87 -4.14 -7.07
CA ILE A 137 2.36 -5.51 -7.21
C ILE A 137 2.39 -5.87 -8.68
N LEU A 138 3.51 -6.39 -9.16
CA LEU A 138 3.59 -6.97 -10.50
C LEU A 138 3.07 -8.41 -10.45
N SER A 139 2.02 -8.70 -11.23
CA SER A 139 1.48 -10.04 -11.38
C SER A 139 2.44 -10.95 -12.14
N GLU A 140 2.52 -12.21 -11.75
CA GLU A 140 3.28 -13.23 -12.49
C GLU A 140 2.45 -13.87 -13.61
N SER A 141 1.13 -13.80 -13.55
CA SER A 141 0.23 -14.49 -14.50
C SER A 141 0.13 -13.77 -15.84
N ASP A 142 0.14 -12.43 -15.83
CA ASP A 142 -0.05 -11.60 -17.02
C ASP A 142 0.92 -10.42 -17.13
N TYR A 143 1.91 -10.33 -16.22
CA TYR A 143 2.83 -9.18 -16.09
C TYR A 143 2.11 -7.83 -15.98
N SER A 144 0.84 -7.83 -15.56
CA SER A 144 0.11 -6.61 -15.29
C SER A 144 0.46 -6.05 -13.92
N ILE A 145 0.39 -4.73 -13.78
CA ILE A 145 0.48 -4.08 -12.48
C ILE A 145 -0.86 -4.24 -11.77
N ILE A 146 -0.90 -5.09 -10.76
CA ILE A 146 -2.00 -5.17 -9.80
C ILE A 146 -1.78 -4.06 -8.77
N GLY A 147 -2.44 -2.93 -9.00
CA GLY A 147 -2.51 -1.84 -8.03
C GLY A 147 -3.63 -2.11 -7.03
N TYR A 148 -3.30 -2.11 -5.74
CA TYR A 148 -4.31 -2.17 -4.69
C TYR A 148 -4.67 -0.77 -4.26
N LEU A 149 -5.82 -0.32 -4.72
CA LEU A 149 -6.43 0.93 -4.33
C LEU A 149 -7.34 0.64 -3.14
N ILE A 150 -6.83 0.79 -1.92
CA ILE A 150 -7.66 0.77 -0.72
C ILE A 150 -8.31 2.16 -0.63
N LEU A 151 -9.28 2.35 -1.53
CA LEU A 151 -9.95 3.60 -1.79
C LEU A 151 -10.64 4.13 -0.54
N MET A 152 -10.42 5.41 -0.27
CA MET A 152 -11.38 6.19 0.50
C MET A 152 -12.55 6.66 -0.35
N PRO A 153 -13.78 6.73 0.20
CA PRO A 153 -14.88 7.37 -0.48
C PRO A 153 -14.52 8.85 -0.63
N LYS A 154 -14.76 9.35 -1.84
CA LYS A 154 -14.60 10.74 -2.28
C LYS A 154 -14.69 11.74 -1.13
N MET A 155 -13.58 12.44 -0.84
CA MET A 155 -13.70 13.80 -0.32
C MET A 155 -14.47 14.60 -1.35
N LYS A 156 -15.68 15.05 -1.00
CA LYS A 156 -16.32 16.14 -1.72
C LYS A 156 -15.43 17.36 -1.51
N LEU A 157 -14.84 17.85 -2.61
CA LEU A 157 -14.37 19.23 -2.72
C LEU A 157 -15.57 20.16 -2.61
#